data_AF-A0A2N2CD19-F1
#
_entry.id   AF-A0A2N2CD19-F1
#
_cell.length_a   1.000
_cell.length_b   1.000
_cell.length_c   1.000
_cell.angle_alpha   90.00
_cell.angle_beta   90.00
_cell.angle_gamma   90.00
#
_symmetry.space_group_name_H-M   'P 1'
#
loop_
_entity.id
_entity.type
_entity.pdbx_description
1 polymer ?
#
loop_
_entity_poly.entity_id
_entity_poly.type
_entity_poly.pdbx_seq_one_letter_code
_entity_poly.pdbx_strand_id
1 'polypeptide(L)'
;MTIYDGLTLGFIAVGILFIVLSFLYDRTKKTIDQDEAALEDETFRKQISIINEKIVEMNEYHDYVQKEMEKKHKELLFLYQMISEKEKLVRQIQVAHHEDTPMHEVPKAFIGVNAKVNTEEEKTEEKKISTTTNTNMKILEMKSQGYQASEIAKILNIGQGEVQLVINLFE
;
A
#
# COMPACT_ATOMS: atom_id res chain seq x y z
N MET A 1 1.70 58.48 72.93
CA MET A 1 2.73 57.68 72.24
C MET A 1 2.24 56.28 71.87
N THR A 2 1.28 55.71 72.59
CA THR A 2 0.84 54.29 72.45
C THR A 2 -0.04 53.94 71.24
N ILE A 3 -0.70 54.90 70.58
CA ILE A 3 -1.61 54.63 69.45
C ILE A 3 -0.85 54.31 68.16
N TYR A 4 0.30 54.95 67.93
CA TYR A 4 1.11 54.75 66.72
C TYR A 4 1.82 53.39 66.72
N ASP A 5 2.22 52.90 67.90
CA ASP A 5 2.86 51.58 68.06
C ASP A 5 1.90 50.42 67.76
N GLY A 6 0.60 50.59 68.02
CA GLY A 6 -0.42 49.61 67.64
C GLY A 6 -0.69 49.58 66.12
N LEU A 7 -0.63 50.74 65.47
CA LEU A 7 -0.85 50.87 64.03
C LEU A 7 0.29 50.23 63.22
N THR A 8 1.55 50.41 63.65
CA THR A 8 2.73 49.81 62.98
C THR A 8 2.74 48.29 63.10
N LEU A 9 2.37 47.74 64.27
CA LEU A 9 2.23 46.29 64.46
C LEU A 9 1.16 45.70 63.53
N GLY A 10 0.06 46.43 63.30
CA GLY A 10 -0.99 46.05 62.36
C GLY A 10 -0.48 45.95 60.92
N PHE A 11 0.30 46.93 60.45
CA PHE A 11 0.89 46.88 59.10
C PHE A 11 1.86 45.70 58.91
N ILE A 12 2.65 45.38 59.94
CA ILE A 12 3.55 44.23 59.91
C ILE A 12 2.76 42.92 59.85
N ALA A 13 1.69 42.79 60.64
CA ALA A 13 0.83 41.61 60.64
C ALA A 13 0.16 41.40 59.27
N VAL A 14 -0.31 42.47 58.62
CA VAL A 14 -0.89 42.42 57.27
C VAL A 14 0.16 42.05 56.23
N GLY A 15 1.39 42.56 56.36
CA GLY A 15 2.50 42.19 55.47
C GLY A 15 2.86 40.71 55.57
N ILE A 16 2.94 40.16 56.78
CA ILE A 16 3.19 38.73 57.01
C ILE A 16 2.04 37.90 56.44
N LEU A 17 0.79 38.34 56.64
CA LEU A 17 -0.38 37.68 56.05
C LEU A 17 -0.30 37.62 54.53
N PHE A 18 0.12 38.70 53.88
CA PHE A 18 0.34 38.74 52.44
C PHE A 18 1.44 37.78 51.98
N ILE A 19 2.54 37.69 52.71
CA ILE A 19 3.64 36.76 52.41
C ILE A 19 3.15 35.32 52.51
N VAL A 20 2.38 34.98 53.54
CA VAL A 20 1.80 33.65 53.72
C VAL A 20 0.80 33.33 52.61
N LEU A 21 -0.07 34.27 52.24
CA LEU A 21 -1.01 34.12 51.14
C LEU A 21 -0.30 33.91 49.80
N SER A 22 0.74 34.71 49.50
CA SER A 22 1.57 34.52 48.31
C SER A 22 2.24 33.15 48.29
N PHE A 23 2.78 32.69 49.42
CA PHE A 23 3.42 31.39 49.54
C PHE A 23 2.45 30.22 49.32
N LEU A 24 1.22 30.34 49.85
CA LEU A 24 0.17 29.34 49.62
C LEU A 24 -0.28 29.33 48.16
N TYR A 25 -0.48 30.49 47.56
CA TYR A 25 -0.86 30.64 46.15
C TYR A 25 0.17 30.01 45.21
N ASP A 26 1.46 30.30 45.43
CA ASP A 26 2.56 29.77 44.62
C ASP A 26 2.67 28.24 44.73
N ARG A 27 2.47 27.71 45.95
CA ARG A 27 2.45 26.25 46.20
C ARG A 27 1.28 25.56 45.48
N THR A 28 0.09 26.14 45.51
CA THR A 28 -1.08 25.59 44.79
C THR A 28 -0.96 25.69 43.28
N LYS A 29 -0.37 26.77 42.76
CA LYS A 29 -0.17 26.93 41.32
C LYS A 29 0.81 25.89 40.77
N LYS A 30 1.93 25.69 41.47
CA LYS A 30 2.96 24.73 41.04
C LYS A 30 2.45 23.28 40.99
N THR A 31 1.53 22.88 41.86
CA THR A 31 0.93 21.55 41.82
C THR A 31 -0.04 21.40 40.64
N ILE A 32 -0.84 22.44 40.35
CA ILE A 32 -1.78 22.43 39.22
C ILE A 32 -1.02 22.35 37.89
N ASP A 33 0.02 23.16 37.71
CA ASP A 33 0.83 23.17 36.49
C ASP A 33 1.52 21.81 36.26
N GLN A 34 1.93 21.12 37.33
CA GLN A 34 2.55 19.79 37.26
C GLN A 34 1.54 18.69 36.92
N ASP A 35 0.34 18.73 37.51
CA ASP A 35 -0.73 17.76 37.23
C ASP A 35 -1.26 17.92 35.79
N GLU A 36 -1.35 19.16 35.29
CA GLU A 36 -1.76 19.47 33.91
C GLU A 36 -0.73 18.93 32.90
N ALA A 37 0.57 19.16 33.14
CA ALA A 37 1.65 18.63 32.29
C ALA A 37 1.72 17.10 32.29
N ALA A 38 1.45 16.45 33.43
CA ALA A 38 1.42 14.99 33.53
C ALA A 38 0.24 14.38 32.76
N LEU A 39 -0.94 15.02 32.86
CA LEU A 39 -2.13 14.59 32.13
C LEU A 39 -1.95 14.78 30.62
N GLU A 40 -1.31 15.88 30.19
CA GLU A 40 -0.98 16.12 28.79
C GLU A 40 -0.04 15.03 28.24
N ASP A 41 1.02 14.64 28.94
CA ASP A 41 1.92 13.54 28.51
C ASP A 41 1.19 12.19 28.42
N GLU A 42 0.28 11.89 29.37
CA GLU A 42 -0.51 10.67 29.31
C GLU A 42 -1.44 10.64 28.09
N THR A 43 -2.11 11.77 27.80
CA THR A 43 -2.96 11.88 26.60
C THR A 43 -2.15 11.76 25.32
N PHE A 44 -0.95 12.35 25.27
CA PHE A 44 -0.06 12.27 24.12
C PHE A 44 0.41 10.83 23.87
N ARG A 45 0.79 10.11 24.93
CA ARG A 45 1.16 8.68 24.83
C ARG A 45 0.00 7.81 24.34
N LYS A 46 -1.21 8.03 24.85
CA LYS A 46 -2.42 7.33 24.36
C LYS A 46 -2.66 7.62 22.89
N GLN A 47 -2.54 8.88 22.47
CA GLN A 47 -2.66 9.26 21.06
C GLN A 47 -1.60 8.59 20.19
N ILE A 48 -0.33 8.53 20.61
CA ILE A 48 0.72 7.81 19.89
C ILE A 48 0.38 6.33 19.75
N SER A 49 -0.10 5.69 20.81
CA SER A 49 -0.49 4.28 20.77
C SER A 49 -1.62 4.03 19.77
N ILE A 50 -2.65 4.88 19.79
CA ILE A 50 -3.78 4.80 18.85
C ILE A 50 -3.31 5.02 17.41
N ILE A 51 -2.40 5.97 17.19
CA ILE A 51 -1.84 6.24 15.87
C ILE A 51 -1.04 5.02 15.36
N ASN A 52 -0.22 4.40 16.20
CA ASN A 52 0.53 3.20 15.83
C ASN A 52 -0.40 2.04 15.46
N GLU A 53 -1.45 1.81 16.25
CA GLU A 53 -2.47 0.80 15.94
C GLU A 53 -3.16 1.10 14.60
N LYS A 54 -3.53 2.36 14.37
CA LYS A 54 -4.15 2.78 13.12
C LYS A 54 -3.22 2.64 11.91
N ILE A 55 -1.91 2.78 12.07
CA ILE A 55 -0.93 2.52 11.01
C ILE A 55 -0.92 1.03 10.66
N VAL A 56 -1.01 0.14 11.64
CA VAL A 56 -1.06 -1.31 11.41
C VAL A 56 -2.35 -1.68 10.65
N GLU A 57 -3.51 -1.24 11.12
CA GLU A 57 -4.79 -1.50 10.45
C GLU A 57 -4.80 -0.91 9.02
N MET A 58 -4.27 0.32 8.85
CA MET A 58 -4.17 0.95 7.54
C MET A 58 -3.22 0.19 6.60
N ASN A 59 -2.14 -0.39 7.13
CA ASN A 59 -1.22 -1.22 6.37
C ASN A 59 -1.90 -2.55 5.94
N GLU A 60 -2.63 -3.20 6.84
CA GLU A 60 -3.40 -4.40 6.50
C GLU A 60 -4.49 -4.11 5.45
N TYR A 61 -5.17 -2.96 5.57
CA TYR A 61 -6.12 -2.50 4.56
C TYR A 61 -5.44 -2.21 3.21
N HIS A 62 -4.25 -1.60 3.24
CA HIS A 62 -3.47 -1.34 2.03
C HIS A 62 -3.12 -2.65 1.32
N ASP A 63 -2.63 -3.65 2.04
CA ASP A 63 -2.29 -4.97 1.50
C ASP A 63 -3.51 -5.67 0.91
N TYR A 64 -4.67 -5.57 1.58
CA TYR A 64 -5.93 -6.10 1.08
C TYR A 64 -6.36 -5.43 -0.24
N VAL A 65 -6.37 -4.10 -0.27
CA VAL A 65 -6.75 -3.33 -1.47
C VAL A 65 -5.78 -3.60 -2.62
N GLN A 66 -4.47 -3.65 -2.35
CA GLN A 66 -3.47 -3.96 -3.36
C GLN A 66 -3.72 -5.34 -3.97
N LYS A 67 -3.95 -6.36 -3.14
CA LYS A 67 -4.23 -7.72 -3.61
C LYS A 67 -5.51 -7.80 -4.45
N GLU A 68 -6.57 -7.12 -4.02
CA GLU A 68 -7.82 -7.08 -4.78
C GLU A 68 -7.64 -6.32 -6.11
N MET A 69 -6.88 -5.23 -6.12
CA MET A 69 -6.53 -4.49 -7.33
C MET A 69 -5.72 -5.33 -8.31
N GLU A 70 -4.72 -6.07 -7.84
CA GLU A 70 -3.95 -7.00 -8.66
C GLU A 70 -4.83 -8.11 -9.25
N LYS A 71 -5.75 -8.66 -8.45
CA LYS A 71 -6.72 -9.65 -8.92
C LYS A 71 -7.63 -9.07 -10.00
N LYS A 72 -8.19 -7.87 -9.77
CA LYS A 72 -9.03 -7.17 -10.76
C LYS A 72 -8.27 -6.82 -12.03
N HIS A 73 -6.99 -6.45 -11.91
CA HIS A 73 -6.12 -6.21 -13.04
C HIS A 73 -5.89 -7.50 -13.86
N LYS A 74 -5.66 -8.65 -13.20
CA LYS A 74 -5.55 -9.95 -13.86
C LYS A 74 -6.86 -10.35 -14.55
N GLU A 75 -8.01 -10.17 -13.90
CA GLU A 75 -9.33 -10.43 -14.50
C GLU A 75 -9.55 -9.56 -15.76
N LEU A 76 -9.15 -8.29 -15.71
CA LEU A 76 -9.27 -7.35 -16.83
C LEU A 76 -8.36 -7.75 -18.00
N LEU A 77 -7.10 -8.09 -17.72
CA LEU A 77 -6.16 -8.58 -18.73
C LEU A 77 -6.65 -9.89 -19.37
N PHE A 78 -7.18 -10.81 -18.55
CA PHE A 78 -7.79 -12.04 -19.03
C PHE A 78 -8.97 -11.76 -19.97
N LEU A 79 -9.87 -10.85 -19.58
CA LEU A 79 -11.00 -10.45 -20.43
C LEU A 79 -10.51 -9.84 -21.75
N TYR A 80 -9.49 -8.98 -21.71
CA TYR A 80 -8.89 -8.41 -22.91
C TYR A 80 -8.27 -9.50 -23.82
N GLN A 81 -7.58 -10.48 -23.25
CA GLN A 81 -7.03 -11.62 -23.98
C GLN A 81 -8.14 -12.45 -24.64
N MET A 82 -9.20 -12.80 -23.90
CA MET A 82 -10.33 -13.57 -24.45
C MET A 82 -11.04 -12.82 -25.58
N ILE A 83 -11.23 -11.50 -25.46
CA ILE A 83 -11.81 -10.68 -26.52
C ILE A 83 -10.89 -10.70 -27.75
N SER A 84 -9.59 -10.50 -27.56
CA SER A 84 -8.61 -10.55 -28.65
C SER A 84 -8.58 -11.92 -29.34
N GLU A 85 -8.66 -13.01 -28.57
CA GLU A 85 -8.74 -14.37 -29.11
C GLU A 85 -10.05 -14.59 -29.88
N LYS A 86 -11.19 -14.14 -29.36
CA LYS A 86 -12.48 -14.20 -30.06
C LYS A 86 -12.47 -13.39 -31.35
N GLU A 87 -11.88 -12.19 -31.35
CA GLU A 87 -11.70 -11.40 -32.57
C GLU A 87 -10.88 -12.17 -33.61
N LYS A 88 -9.78 -12.82 -33.20
CA LYS A 88 -8.96 -13.64 -34.11
C LYS A 88 -9.72 -14.84 -34.67
N LEU A 89 -10.49 -15.54 -33.82
CA LEU A 89 -11.32 -16.67 -34.22
C LEU A 89 -12.43 -16.24 -35.21
N VAL A 90 -13.12 -15.13 -34.93
CA VAL A 90 -14.14 -14.56 -35.82
C VAL A 90 -13.52 -14.16 -37.16
N ARG A 91 -12.34 -13.54 -37.16
CA ARG A 91 -11.60 -13.22 -38.39
C ARG A 91 -11.21 -14.48 -39.16
N GLN A 92 -10.70 -15.52 -38.50
CA GLN A 92 -10.38 -16.80 -39.17
C GLN A 92 -11.61 -17.46 -39.81
N ILE A 93 -12.76 -17.42 -39.14
CA ILE A 93 -14.01 -17.98 -39.67
C ILE A 93 -14.55 -17.13 -40.83
N GLN A 94 -14.43 -15.79 -40.76
CA GLN A 94 -14.81 -14.90 -41.87
C GLN A 94 -13.92 -15.10 -43.12
N VAL A 95 -12.61 -15.33 -42.93
CA VAL A 95 -11.68 -15.60 -44.05
C VAL A 95 -11.95 -16.95 -44.73
N ALA A 96 -12.57 -17.91 -44.04
CA ALA A 96 -12.97 -19.19 -44.63
C ALA A 96 -14.26 -19.12 -45.48
N HIS A 97 -14.96 -17.98 -45.51
CA HIS A 97 -16.29 -17.93 -46.13
C HIS A 97 -16.68 -16.76 -47.05
N HIS A 98 -15.81 -15.81 -47.43
CA HIS A 98 -15.91 -15.08 -48.72
C HIS A 98 -14.74 -14.09 -48.89
N GLU A 99 -14.28 -13.96 -50.14
CA GLU A 99 -13.42 -12.87 -50.59
C GLU A 99 -14.11 -11.49 -50.43
N ASP A 100 -13.28 -10.46 -50.27
CA ASP A 100 -13.54 -9.01 -50.38
C ASP A 100 -14.42 -8.30 -49.34
N THR A 101 -13.80 -7.56 -48.39
CA THR A 101 -13.83 -6.07 -48.30
C THR A 101 -13.13 -5.54 -47.02
N PRO A 102 -12.64 -4.27 -47.00
CA PRO A 102 -11.54 -3.82 -46.14
C PRO A 102 -11.96 -3.21 -44.80
N MET A 103 -11.08 -3.40 -43.81
CA MET A 103 -10.76 -2.57 -42.64
C MET A 103 -11.88 -1.98 -41.77
N HIS A 104 -11.94 -2.42 -40.51
CA HIS A 104 -12.22 -1.52 -39.39
C HIS A 104 -11.30 -1.86 -38.20
N GLU A 105 -10.23 -1.09 -38.06
CA GLU A 105 -9.50 -0.98 -36.81
C GLU A 105 -10.41 -0.25 -35.82
N VAL A 106 -10.89 -0.95 -34.79
CA VAL A 106 -11.67 -0.30 -33.74
C VAL A 106 -10.72 0.61 -32.94
N PRO A 107 -11.04 1.91 -32.77
CA PRO A 107 -10.10 2.88 -32.21
C PRO A 107 -9.73 2.55 -30.77
N LYS A 108 -8.42 2.63 -30.46
CA LYS A 108 -7.93 2.79 -29.09
C LYS A 108 -8.33 4.18 -28.59
N ALA A 109 -9.49 4.30 -27.93
CA ALA A 109 -9.82 5.52 -27.21
C ALA A 109 -10.72 5.26 -25.99
N PHE A 110 -10.18 5.65 -24.83
CA PHE A 110 -10.86 6.15 -23.64
C PHE A 110 -11.56 5.16 -22.70
N ILE A 111 -10.92 4.88 -21.54
CA ILE A 111 -11.32 5.53 -20.28
C ILE A 111 -10.06 5.99 -19.56
N GLY A 112 -9.85 7.30 -19.54
CA GLY A 112 -8.91 7.93 -18.64
C GLY A 112 -9.47 7.95 -17.22
N VAL A 113 -8.68 7.49 -16.26
CA VAL A 113 -8.67 8.06 -14.92
C VAL A 113 -7.26 8.59 -14.72
N ASN A 114 -7.15 9.92 -14.75
CA ASN A 114 -5.93 10.61 -14.37
C ASN A 114 -5.70 10.40 -12.87
N ALA A 115 -4.73 9.56 -12.53
CA ALA A 115 -3.98 9.70 -11.28
C ALA A 115 -2.52 9.87 -11.68
N LYS A 116 -2.08 11.14 -11.76
CA LYS A 116 -0.66 11.45 -11.83
C LYS A 116 0.00 10.96 -10.54
N VAL A 117 0.75 9.88 -10.61
CA VAL A 117 1.87 9.64 -9.70
C VAL A 117 3.06 9.28 -10.60
N ASN A 118 4.05 10.18 -10.60
CA ASN A 118 5.32 9.99 -11.27
C ASN A 118 5.94 8.66 -10.82
N THR A 119 6.39 7.83 -11.76
CA THR A 119 7.66 7.10 -11.63
C THR A 119 8.13 6.75 -13.04
N GLU A 120 9.20 7.42 -13.46
CA GLU A 120 9.92 7.18 -14.70
C GLU A 120 10.68 5.85 -14.60
N GLU A 121 10.03 4.70 -14.80
CA GLU A 121 10.74 3.41 -14.87
C GLU A 121 10.02 2.34 -15.72
N GLU A 122 9.11 2.72 -16.63
CA GLU A 122 8.41 1.77 -17.51
C GLU A 122 8.93 1.83 -18.95
N LYS A 123 10.01 1.09 -19.23
CA LYS A 123 10.30 0.67 -20.61
C LYS A 123 11.01 -0.68 -20.76
N THR A 124 11.23 -1.41 -19.67
CA THR A 124 12.04 -2.64 -19.68
C THR A 124 11.26 -3.91 -19.34
N GLU A 125 10.05 -3.82 -18.75
CA GLU A 125 9.36 -5.01 -18.20
C GLU A 125 8.36 -5.70 -19.14
N GLU A 126 7.73 -4.98 -20.08
CA GLU A 126 6.76 -5.58 -21.02
C GLU A 126 7.38 -6.70 -21.89
N LYS A 127 8.68 -6.65 -22.14
CA LYS A 127 9.37 -7.66 -22.96
C LYS A 127 9.70 -8.95 -22.19
N LYS A 128 9.91 -8.89 -20.87
CA LYS A 128 10.30 -10.06 -20.06
C LYS A 128 9.12 -10.98 -19.71
N ILE A 129 7.93 -10.41 -19.52
CA ILE A 129 6.73 -11.17 -19.15
C ILE A 129 6.25 -12.03 -20.34
N SER A 130 6.24 -11.47 -21.55
CA SER A 130 5.93 -12.19 -22.79
C SER A 130 6.84 -13.41 -23.04
N THR A 131 8.15 -13.26 -22.83
CA THR A 131 9.11 -14.37 -22.99
C THR A 131 8.94 -15.46 -21.95
N THR A 132 8.55 -15.12 -20.72
CA THR A 132 8.39 -16.10 -19.63
C THR A 132 7.17 -16.98 -19.86
N THR A 133 6.03 -16.40 -20.24
CA THR A 133 4.82 -17.17 -20.58
C THR A 133 5.05 -18.09 -21.78
N ASN A 134 5.77 -17.61 -22.80
CA ASN A 134 6.12 -18.44 -23.96
C ASN A 134 7.03 -19.61 -23.57
N THR A 135 7.98 -19.38 -22.66
CA THR A 135 8.89 -20.41 -22.15
C THR A 135 8.14 -21.48 -21.38
N ASN A 136 7.21 -21.09 -20.50
CA ASN A 136 6.38 -22.02 -19.74
C ASN A 136 5.51 -22.90 -20.64
N MET A 137 4.89 -22.32 -21.68
CA MET A 137 4.10 -23.07 -22.64
C MET A 137 4.94 -24.10 -23.41
N LYS A 138 6.18 -23.74 -23.76
CA LYS A 138 7.11 -24.65 -24.44
C LYS A 138 7.59 -25.79 -23.55
N ILE A 139 7.77 -25.55 -22.25
CA ILE A 139 8.07 -26.61 -21.26
C ILE A 139 6.94 -27.64 -21.21
N LEU A 140 5.69 -27.18 -21.16
CA LEU A 140 4.51 -28.06 -21.10
C LEU A 140 4.30 -28.85 -22.41
N GLU A 141 4.53 -28.21 -23.56
CA GLU A 141 4.48 -28.89 -24.87
C GLU A 141 5.51 -30.03 -24.93
N MET A 142 6.78 -29.76 -24.60
CA MET A 142 7.82 -30.78 -24.61
C MET A 142 7.56 -31.89 -23.58
N LYS A 143 7.02 -31.57 -22.41
CA LYS A 143 6.63 -32.57 -21.41
C LYS A 143 5.52 -33.48 -21.93
N SER A 144 4.50 -32.93 -22.60
CA SER A 144 3.42 -33.72 -23.21
C SER A 144 3.89 -34.58 -24.39
N GLN A 145 4.96 -34.17 -25.08
CA GLN A 145 5.68 -34.98 -26.08
C GLN A 145 6.56 -36.08 -25.47
N GLY A 146 6.64 -36.18 -24.14
CA GLY A 146 7.37 -37.23 -23.43
C GLY A 146 8.84 -36.93 -23.13
N TYR A 147 9.32 -35.71 -23.36
CA TYR A 147 10.69 -35.33 -23.01
C TYR A 147 10.88 -35.27 -21.49
N GLN A 148 12.07 -35.67 -21.02
CA GLN A 148 12.40 -35.59 -19.61
C GLN A 148 12.80 -34.17 -19.20
N ALA A 149 12.56 -33.80 -17.93
CA ALA A 149 12.86 -32.46 -17.42
C ALA A 149 14.33 -32.03 -17.63
N SER A 150 15.27 -32.98 -17.57
CA SER A 150 16.69 -32.74 -17.87
C SER A 150 16.99 -32.46 -19.34
N GLU A 151 16.19 -32.98 -20.26
CA GLU A 151 16.34 -32.75 -21.71
C GLU A 151 15.74 -31.40 -22.08
N ILE A 152 14.56 -31.09 -21.54
CA ILE A 152 13.89 -29.79 -21.71
C ILE A 152 14.80 -28.65 -21.21
N ALA A 153 15.43 -28.82 -20.04
CA ALA A 153 16.38 -27.87 -19.47
C ALA A 153 17.56 -27.58 -20.43
N LYS A 154 18.11 -28.62 -21.06
CA LYS A 154 19.21 -28.48 -22.04
C LYS A 154 18.76 -27.79 -23.32
N ILE A 155 17.58 -28.14 -23.84
CA ILE A 155 17.04 -27.60 -25.11
C ILE A 155 16.66 -26.12 -24.96
N LEU A 156 16.07 -25.76 -23.83
CA LEU A 156 15.64 -24.38 -23.54
C LEU A 156 16.72 -23.54 -22.85
N ASN A 157 17.87 -24.14 -22.50
CA ASN A 157 18.96 -23.51 -21.76
C ASN A 157 18.49 -22.86 -20.45
N ILE A 158 17.65 -23.57 -19.71
CA ILE A 158 17.06 -23.16 -18.42
C ILE A 158 17.41 -24.18 -17.32
N GLY A 159 17.26 -23.80 -16.06
CA GLY A 159 17.58 -24.68 -14.94
C GLY A 159 16.62 -25.88 -14.85
N GLN A 160 17.12 -27.07 -14.52
CA GLN A 160 16.26 -28.25 -14.30
C GLN A 160 15.23 -28.02 -13.18
N GLY A 161 15.56 -27.22 -12.16
CA GLY A 161 14.63 -26.85 -11.10
C GLY A 161 13.49 -25.95 -11.59
N GLU A 162 13.75 -25.07 -12.56
CA GLU A 162 12.75 -24.17 -13.16
C GLU A 162 11.75 -24.98 -13.99
N VAL A 163 12.25 -25.93 -14.79
CA VAL A 163 11.42 -26.88 -15.55
C VAL A 163 10.52 -27.68 -14.62
N GLN A 164 11.07 -28.22 -13.53
CA GLN A 164 10.29 -29.04 -12.59
C GLN A 164 9.22 -28.23 -11.86
N LEU A 165 9.51 -26.96 -11.53
CA LEU A 165 8.54 -26.07 -10.91
C LEU A 165 7.34 -25.81 -11.83
N VAL A 166 7.61 -25.54 -13.12
CA VAL A 166 6.56 -25.35 -14.12
C VAL A 166 5.74 -26.63 -14.29
N ILE A 167 6.40 -27.79 -14.42
CA ILE A 167 5.67 -29.07 -14.54
C ILE A 167 4.77 -29.28 -13.32
N ASN A 168 5.28 -29.15 -12.09
CA ASN A 168 4.51 -29.38 -10.87
C ASN A 168 3.34 -28.39 -10.67
N LEU A 169 3.38 -27.21 -11.28
CA LEU A 169 2.34 -26.18 -11.14
C LEU A 169 1.18 -26.38 -12.14
N PHE A 170 1.43 -27.10 -13.23
CA PHE A 170 0.51 -27.26 -14.35
C PHE A 170 0.16 -28.73 -14.68
N GLU A 171 0.77 -29.71 -14.01
CA GLU A 171 0.42 -31.15 -14.01
C GLU A 171 -0.65 -31.45 -12.95
#